data_AF-A0A955BCU0-F1
#
_entry.id   AF-A0A955BCU0-F1
#
_cell.length_a   1.000
_cell.length_b   1.000
_cell.length_c   1.000
_cell.angle_alpha   90.00
_cell.angle_beta   90.00
_cell.angle_gamma   90.00
#
_symmetry.space_group_name_H-M   'P 1'
#
loop_
_entity.id
_entity.type
_entity.pdbx_description
1 polymer ?
#
loop_
_entity_poly.entity_id
_entity_poly.type
_entity_poly.pdbx_seq_one_letter_code
_entity_poly.pdbx_strand_id
1 'polypeptide(L)'
;MIVPVLVEQIAPRRFLARGSAPFDVTAEGDTADDALTKVKQVIEDRVARGAIIAGVEVKQPANPWLDAAGMFSNDALCDEWRDLLVEQRQAANDDENCP
;
A
#
# COMPACT_ATOMS: atom_id res chain seq x y z
N MET A 1 7.30 2.42 5.78
CA MET A 1 5.85 2.73 5.66
C MET A 1 5.42 3.47 6.91
N ILE A 2 4.59 4.50 6.81
CA ILE A 2 4.02 5.18 7.99
C ILE A 2 2.58 4.73 8.14
N VAL A 3 2.25 4.16 9.30
CA VAL A 3 0.88 3.72 9.64
C VAL A 3 0.29 4.71 10.64
N PRO A 4 -0.86 5.35 10.34
CA PRO A 4 -1.52 6.21 11.30
C PRO A 4 -2.06 5.37 12.47
N VAL A 5 -1.82 5.82 13.69
CA VAL A 5 -2.35 5.23 14.92
C VAL A 5 -3.04 6.29 15.75
N LEU A 6 -4.17 5.92 16.36
CA LEU A 6 -4.85 6.74 17.36
C LEU A 6 -4.29 6.38 18.74
N VAL A 7 -3.83 7.38 19.48
CA VAL A 7 -3.31 7.26 20.84
C VAL A 7 -4.24 7.97 21.80
N GLU A 8 -4.81 7.25 22.76
CA GLU A 8 -5.75 7.79 23.75
C GLU A 8 -5.19 7.61 25.16
N GLN A 9 -5.34 8.61 26.02
CA GLN A 9 -5.01 8.47 27.43
C GLN A 9 -6.19 7.82 28.17
N ILE A 10 -5.96 6.67 28.81
CA ILE A 10 -7.00 5.91 29.53
C ILE A 10 -6.89 6.04 31.06
N ALA A 11 -5.73 6.46 31.57
CA ALA A 11 -5.50 6.77 32.98
C ALA A 11 -4.26 7.67 33.13
N PRO A 12 -3.96 8.23 34.32
CA PRO A 12 -2.70 8.92 34.56
C PRO A 12 -1.51 8.03 34.17
N ARG A 13 -0.68 8.49 33.23
CA ARG A 13 0.49 7.77 32.67
C ARG A 13 0.17 6.42 31.99
N ARG A 14 -1.07 6.18 31.54
CA ARG A 14 -1.42 5.01 30.71
C ARG A 14 -2.06 5.44 29.40
N PHE A 15 -1.56 4.89 28.30
CA PHE A 15 -1.99 5.20 26.95
C PHE A 15 -2.37 3.92 26.20
N LEU A 16 -3.41 4.00 25.38
CA LEU A 16 -3.84 2.97 24.46
C LEU A 16 -3.53 3.45 23.04
N ALA A 17 -2.78 2.66 22.27
CA ALA A 17 -2.54 2.91 20.86
C ALA A 17 -3.28 1.87 20.01
N ARG A 18 -4.01 2.31 18.98
CA ARG A 18 -4.75 1.43 18.05
C ARG A 18 -4.33 1.70 16.61
N GLY A 19 -3.99 0.63 15.88
CA GLY A 19 -3.47 0.72 14.51
C GLY A 19 -4.30 -0.01 13.43
N SER A 20 -5.22 -0.92 13.78
CA SER A 20 -6.11 -1.55 12.78
C SER A 20 -7.33 -0.68 12.52
N ALA A 21 -7.72 -0.47 11.24
CA ALA A 21 -8.72 0.49 10.78
C ALA A 21 -8.60 1.80 11.59
N PRO A 22 -7.67 2.70 11.21
CA PRO A 22 -6.97 3.63 12.10
C PRO A 22 -7.85 4.50 13.02
N PHE A 23 -9.13 4.60 12.71
CA PHE A 23 -10.17 5.06 13.61
C PHE A 23 -11.32 4.08 13.43
N ASP A 24 -11.57 3.17 14.38
CA ASP A 24 -12.78 2.34 14.42
C ASP A 24 -13.98 3.30 14.56
N VAL A 25 -14.36 3.88 13.43
CA VAL A 25 -15.24 5.03 13.24
C VAL A 25 -15.97 4.79 11.95
N THR A 26 -17.27 4.62 12.10
CA THR A 26 -18.22 4.48 11.01
C THR A 26 -19.24 5.57 11.18
N ALA A 27 -19.62 6.21 10.09
CA ALA A 27 -20.76 7.12 10.08
C ALA A 27 -21.55 6.92 8.79
N GLU A 28 -22.87 6.95 8.91
CA GLU A 28 -23.79 6.88 7.79
C GLU A 28 -24.18 8.30 7.35
N GLY A 29 -24.25 8.50 6.05
CA GLY A 29 -24.69 9.76 5.46
C GLY A 29 -25.56 9.54 4.23
N ASP A 30 -26.42 10.52 3.96
CA ASP A 30 -27.32 10.47 2.80
C ASP A 30 -26.54 10.64 1.47
N THR A 31 -25.31 11.13 1.56
CA THR A 31 -24.33 11.22 0.47
C THR A 31 -22.94 10.83 0.96
N ALA A 32 -22.02 10.59 0.01
CA ALA A 32 -20.62 10.32 0.32
C ALA A 32 -19.96 11.47 1.12
N ASP A 33 -20.20 12.72 0.74
CA ASP A 33 -19.65 13.89 1.44
C ASP A 33 -20.22 14.06 2.86
N ASP A 34 -21.49 13.73 3.06
CA ASP A 34 -22.12 13.75 4.39
C ASP A 34 -21.51 12.67 5.31
N ALA A 35 -21.36 11.45 4.80
CA ALA A 35 -20.70 10.36 5.53
C ALA A 35 -19.25 10.73 5.92
N LEU A 36 -18.49 11.33 4.99
CA LEU A 36 -17.14 11.81 5.25
C LEU A 36 -17.10 12.93 6.30
N THR A 37 -18.05 13.88 6.23
CA THR A 37 -18.17 14.98 7.19
C THR A 37 -18.44 14.45 8.60
N LYS A 38 -19.33 13.47 8.73
CA LYS A 38 -19.65 12.85 10.03
C LYS A 38 -18.48 12.03 10.58
N VAL A 39 -17.75 11.28 9.74
CA VAL A 39 -16.52 10.59 10.15
C VAL A 39 -15.49 11.60 10.67
N LYS A 40 -15.30 12.72 9.95
CA LYS A 40 -14.39 13.79 10.37
C LYS A 40 -14.75 14.35 11.75
N GLN A 41 -16.03 14.65 11.99
CA GLN A 41 -16.49 15.16 13.29
C GLN A 41 -16.18 14.19 14.43
N VAL A 42 -16.41 12.89 14.25
CA VAL A 42 -16.10 11.89 15.29
C VAL A 42 -14.60 11.84 15.61
N ILE A 43 -13.74 12.00 14.61
CA ILE A 43 -12.28 12.05 14.79
C ILE A 43 -11.90 13.34 15.53
N GLU A 44 -12.41 14.50 15.11
CA GLU A 44 -12.15 15.79 15.76
C GLU A 44 -12.58 15.79 17.23
N ASP A 45 -13.74 15.21 17.54
CA ASP A 45 -14.23 15.05 18.92
C ASP A 45 -13.30 14.20 19.79
N ARG A 46 -12.72 13.12 19.23
CA ARG A 46 -11.74 12.30 19.95
C ARG A 46 -10.45 13.09 20.20
N VAL A 47 -9.98 13.84 19.21
CA VAL A 47 -8.80 14.70 19.35
C VAL A 47 -9.04 15.78 20.41
N ALA A 48 -10.21 16.40 20.43
CA ALA A 48 -10.59 17.39 21.45
C ALA A 48 -10.60 16.82 22.87
N ARG A 49 -10.86 15.50 23.04
CA ARG A 49 -10.77 14.77 24.31
C ARG A 49 -9.34 14.33 24.68
N GLY A 50 -8.34 14.72 23.90
CA GLY A 50 -6.93 14.42 24.16
C GLY A 50 -6.39 13.21 23.41
N ALA A 51 -7.13 12.69 22.41
CA ALA A 51 -6.56 11.70 21.50
C ALA A 51 -5.54 12.34 20.57
N ILE A 52 -4.48 11.61 20.25
CA ILE A 52 -3.40 12.06 19.37
C ILE A 52 -3.34 11.12 18.16
N ILE A 53 -3.28 11.70 16.96
CA ILE A 53 -3.00 10.95 15.73
C ILE A 53 -1.48 10.96 15.56
N ALA A 54 -0.85 9.79 15.63
CA ALA A 54 0.59 9.64 15.46
C ALA A 54 0.89 8.75 14.25
N GLY A 55 2.00 9.00 13.56
CA GLY A 55 2.52 8.10 12.55
C GLY A 55 3.52 7.13 13.18
N VAL A 56 3.32 5.83 13.00
CA VAL A 56 4.30 4.81 13.39
C VAL A 56 5.07 4.38 12.15
N GLU A 57 6.39 4.57 12.20
CA GLU A 57 7.27 4.08 11.14
C GLU A 57 7.48 2.57 11.28
N VAL A 58 7.03 1.84 10.26
CA VAL A 58 7.26 0.41 10.12
C VAL A 58 8.28 0.19 9.02
N LYS A 59 9.43 -0.40 9.39
CA LYS A 59 10.42 -0.87 8.42
C LYS A 59 9.80 -2.00 7.63
N GLN A 60 9.66 -1.82 6.32
CA GLN A 60 9.36 -2.95 5.46
C GLN A 60 10.64 -3.77 5.32
N PRO A 61 10.54 -5.11 5.34
CA PRO A 61 11.66 -5.93 4.87
C PRO A 61 12.00 -5.49 3.45
N ALA A 62 13.30 -5.42 3.14
CA ALA A 62 13.74 -5.16 1.77
C ALA A 62 13.07 -6.17 0.84
N ASN A 63 12.57 -5.72 -0.31
CA ASN A 63 11.99 -6.63 -1.29
C ASN A 63 13.10 -7.55 -1.82
N PRO A 64 13.10 -8.87 -1.50
CA PRO A 64 14.19 -9.76 -1.88
C PRO A 64 14.31 -9.92 -3.40
N TRP A 65 13.26 -9.55 -4.16
CA TRP A 65 13.28 -9.57 -5.62
C TRP A 65 14.03 -8.38 -6.24
N LEU A 66 14.35 -7.32 -5.46
CA LEU A 66 15.18 -6.23 -5.96
C LEU A 66 16.63 -6.67 -6.19
N ASP A 67 17.13 -7.60 -5.38
CA ASP A 67 18.48 -8.17 -5.56
C ASP A 67 18.56 -9.01 -6.85
N ALA A 68 17.41 -9.53 -7.30
CA ALA A 68 17.27 -10.31 -8.51
C ALA A 68 17.02 -9.45 -9.77
N ALA A 69 16.71 -8.17 -9.61
CA ALA A 69 16.41 -7.28 -10.73
C ALA A 69 17.66 -7.09 -11.61
N GLY A 70 17.57 -7.52 -12.86
CA GLY A 70 18.69 -7.44 -13.80
C GLY A 70 19.79 -8.47 -13.60
N MET A 71 19.56 -9.55 -12.83
CA MET A 71 20.58 -10.58 -12.61
C MET A 71 21.09 -11.24 -13.92
N PHE A 72 20.28 -11.17 -14.98
CA PHE A 72 20.58 -11.73 -16.31
C PHE A 72 20.86 -10.66 -17.38
N SER A 73 21.13 -9.42 -16.98
CA SER A 73 21.37 -8.33 -17.94
C SER A 73 22.69 -8.43 -18.71
N ASN A 74 23.63 -9.26 -18.22
CA ASN A 74 24.92 -9.54 -18.88
C ASN A 74 25.11 -11.04 -19.15
N ASP A 75 24.02 -11.83 -19.13
CA ASP A 75 24.09 -13.26 -19.39
C ASP A 75 23.88 -13.52 -20.88
N ALA A 76 24.96 -13.95 -21.55
CA ALA A 76 24.97 -14.21 -22.98
C ALA A 76 23.93 -15.27 -23.40
N LEU A 77 23.62 -16.24 -22.54
CA LEU A 77 22.59 -17.25 -22.83
C LEU A 77 21.19 -16.64 -22.76
N CYS A 78 20.97 -15.68 -21.84
CA CYS A 78 19.71 -14.96 -21.77
C CYS A 78 19.53 -13.98 -22.94
N ASP A 79 20.62 -13.39 -23.45
CA ASP A 79 20.58 -12.53 -24.63
C ASP A 79 20.25 -13.35 -25.89
N GLU A 80 20.93 -14.48 -26.10
CA GLU A 80 20.64 -15.42 -27.20
C GLU A 80 19.18 -15.91 -27.15
N TRP A 81 18.71 -16.27 -25.96
CA TRP A 81 17.32 -16.69 -25.77
C TRP A 81 16.30 -15.58 -26.08
N ARG A 82 16.60 -14.32 -25.72
CA ARG A 82 15.73 -13.18 -26.07
C ARG A 82 15.70 -12.93 -27.57
N ASP A 83 16.84 -13.00 -28.24
CA ASP A 83 16.91 -12.80 -29.69
C ASP A 83 16.07 -13.85 -30.43
N LEU A 84 16.17 -15.12 -30.03
CA LEU A 84 15.33 -16.20 -30.57
C LEU A 84 13.83 -15.99 -30.31
N LEU A 85 13.47 -15.47 -29.13
CA LEU A 85 12.08 -15.14 -28.81
C LEU A 85 11.55 -13.97 -29.64
N VAL A 86 12.37 -12.96 -29.90
CA VAL A 86 12.00 -11.81 -30.74
C VAL A 86 11.71 -12.28 -32.16
N GLU A 87 12.59 -13.11 -32.73
CA GLU A 87 12.42 -13.68 -34.07
C GLU A 87 11.12 -14.52 -34.15
N GLN A 88 10.90 -15.40 -33.18
CA GLN A 88 9.69 -16.22 -33.12
C GLN A 88 8.41 -15.38 -32.95
N ARG A 89 8.48 -14.31 -32.15
CA ARG A 89 7.33 -13.42 -31.94
C ARG A 89 7.02 -12.58 -33.17
N GLN A 90 8.03 -12.16 -33.91
CA GLN A 90 7.84 -11.50 -35.20
C GLN A 90 7.20 -12.46 -36.20
N ALA A 91 7.73 -13.67 -36.34
CA ALA A 91 7.17 -14.68 -37.22
C ALA A 91 5.70 -15.01 -36.89
N ALA A 92 5.35 -15.11 -35.60
CA ALA A 92 3.98 -15.33 -35.16
C ALA A 92 3.05 -14.14 -35.43
N ASN A 93 3.54 -12.90 -35.29
CA ASN A 93 2.76 -11.71 -35.61
C ASN A 93 2.53 -11.53 -37.12
N ASP A 94 3.46 -12.01 -37.95
CA ASP A 94 3.41 -11.93 -39.41
C ASP A 94 2.63 -13.11 -40.05
N ASP A 95 2.32 -14.15 -39.27
CA ASP A 95 1.47 -15.26 -39.71
C ASP A 95 -0.02 -14.90 -39.59
N GLU A 96 -0.70 -14.74 -40.73
CA GLU A 96 -2.14 -14.45 -40.83
C GLU A 96 -3.05 -15.54 -40.20
N ASN A 97 -2.52 -16.73 -39.91
CA ASN A 97 -3.23 -17.81 -39.23
C ASN A 97 -2.86 -17.95 -37.74
N CYS A 98 -1.99 -17.10 -37.20
CA CYS A 98 -1.82 -17.00 -35.75
C CYS A 98 -3.09 -16.36 -35.14
N PRO A 99 -3.79 -17.03 -34.20
CA PRO A 99 -5.05 -16.54 -33.64
C PRO A 99 -4.92 -15.27 -32.81
#